data_AF-A0A958CNJ7-F1
#
_entry.id   AF-A0A958CNJ7-F1
#
_cell.length_a   1.000
_cell.length_b   1.000
_cell.length_c   1.000
_cell.angle_alpha   90.00
_cell.angle_beta   90.00
_cell.angle_gamma   90.00
#
_symmetry.space_group_name_H-M   'P 1'
#
loop_
_entity.id
_entity.type
_entity.pdbx_description
1 polymer ?
#
loop_
_entity_poly.entity_id
_entity_poly.type
_entity_poly.pdbx_seq_one_letter_code
_entity_poly.pdbx_strand_id
1 'polypeptide(L)'
;MSSARLLKIVTVVTVLTDIVLIFAAFGIAYVIRYQLQWFRDVDPAYFTTFLPYVPMAVLQATLTLIAFGLEGVFRPRRGASLADEIYGVINGVTTGFVIEVFILFFWRPLVYSRLIFVYATALIMLFIILARVVRRSVLSQLRSHGTGLDRVLIVGAENVGLTVMRNLIAQPELGFEVVGFVDDNPMRGQTNIGRFRALGNTDRLPQILAEEAIDEVIVTLPWNERRKILDIVNLCARSNVQPRVVPDLFQISLSMVDMRDVAGIPML
;
A
#
# COMPACT_ATOMS: atom_id res chain seq x y z
N MET A 1 17.24 9.91 -5.70
CA MET A 1 16.20 10.33 -4.72
C MET A 1 15.90 9.14 -3.82
N SER A 2 16.01 9.27 -2.49
CA SER A 2 15.77 8.13 -1.58
C SER A 2 14.32 7.65 -1.64
N SER A 3 14.08 6.35 -1.44
CA SER A 3 12.72 5.78 -1.50
C SER A 3 11.79 6.43 -0.48
N ALA A 4 12.29 6.68 0.74
CA ALA A 4 11.52 7.37 1.78
C ALA A 4 11.04 8.77 1.36
N ARG A 5 11.88 9.53 0.61
CA ARG A 5 11.49 10.86 0.12
C ARG A 5 10.44 10.76 -0.98
N LEU A 6 10.60 9.80 -1.90
CA LEU A 6 9.61 9.54 -2.95
C LEU A 6 8.25 9.17 -2.34
N LEU A 7 8.23 8.27 -1.36
CA LEU A 7 6.99 7.83 -0.70
C LEU A 7 6.26 9.00 -0.02
N LYS A 8 6.97 9.88 0.69
CA LYS A 8 6.37 11.07 1.29
C LYS A 8 5.75 12.01 0.25
N ILE A 9 6.48 12.28 -0.84
CA ILE A 9 5.97 13.12 -1.94
C ILE A 9 4.71 12.50 -2.55
N VAL A 10 4.74 11.19 -2.83
CA VAL A 10 3.60 10.45 -3.36
C VAL A 10 2.39 10.57 -2.44
N THR A 11 2.56 10.38 -1.12
CA THR A 11 1.46 10.50 -0.17
C THR A 11 0.85 11.91 -0.20
N VAL A 12 1.68 12.96 -0.15
CA VAL A 12 1.20 14.35 -0.19
C VAL A 12 0.46 14.65 -1.50
N VAL A 13 1.04 14.27 -2.64
CA VAL A 13 0.42 14.45 -3.97
C VAL A 13 -0.89 13.67 -4.07
N THR A 14 -0.97 12.48 -3.47
CA THR A 14 -2.20 11.66 -3.45
C THR A 14 -3.30 12.36 -2.67
N VAL A 15 -3.02 12.88 -1.47
CA VAL A 15 -3.99 13.61 -0.65
C VAL A 15 -4.49 14.86 -1.37
N LEU A 16 -3.59 15.64 -1.96
CA LEU A 16 -3.96 16.85 -2.71
C LEU A 16 -4.81 16.51 -3.94
N THR A 17 -4.44 15.47 -4.69
CA THR A 17 -5.21 14.97 -5.83
C THR A 17 -6.61 14.56 -5.39
N ASP A 18 -6.75 13.82 -4.28
CA ASP A 18 -8.05 13.38 -3.78
C ASP A 18 -8.97 14.55 -3.43
N ILE A 19 -8.43 15.57 -2.74
CA ILE A 19 -9.20 16.78 -2.42
C ILE A 19 -9.73 17.40 -3.71
N VAL A 20 -8.85 17.64 -4.70
CA VAL A 20 -9.23 18.25 -5.98
C VAL A 20 -10.29 17.42 -6.70
N LEU A 21 -10.13 16.09 -6.74
CA LEU A 21 -11.08 15.19 -7.40
C LEU A 21 -12.44 15.15 -6.71
N ILE A 22 -12.48 15.26 -5.37
CA ILE A 22 -13.74 15.35 -4.63
C ILE A 22 -14.49 16.64 -4.99
N PHE A 23 -13.81 17.79 -4.99
CA PHE A 23 -14.45 19.05 -5.41
C PHE A 23 -14.89 19.03 -6.88
N ALA A 24 -14.06 18.46 -7.77
CA ALA A 24 -14.40 18.29 -9.18
C ALA A 24 -15.63 17.39 -9.36
N ALA A 25 -15.74 16.30 -8.60
CA ALA A 25 -16.89 15.42 -8.61
C ALA A 25 -18.18 16.13 -8.17
N PHE A 26 -18.13 16.98 -7.14
CA PHE A 26 -19.28 17.81 -6.75
C PHE A 26 -19.67 18.83 -7.84
N GLY A 27 -18.69 19.47 -8.47
CA GLY A 27 -18.94 20.40 -9.58
C GLY A 27 -19.61 19.71 -10.78
N ILE A 28 -19.10 18.54 -11.17
CA ILE A 28 -19.67 17.73 -12.26
C ILE A 28 -21.04 17.17 -11.86
N ALA A 29 -21.22 16.72 -10.62
CA ALA A 29 -22.52 16.28 -10.10
C ALA A 29 -23.57 17.39 -10.17
N TYR A 30 -23.19 18.63 -9.87
CA TYR A 30 -24.06 19.79 -10.01
C TYR A 30 -24.45 20.04 -11.47
N VAL A 31 -23.50 19.98 -12.41
CA VAL A 31 -23.78 20.09 -13.85
C VAL A 31 -24.73 18.99 -14.32
N ILE A 32 -24.46 17.74 -13.94
CA ILE A 32 -25.33 16.60 -14.25
C ILE A 32 -26.75 16.83 -13.71
N ARG A 33 -26.86 17.33 -12.48
CA ARG A 33 -28.16 17.51 -11.84
C ARG A 33 -28.96 18.67 -12.42
N TYR A 34 -28.33 19.83 -12.61
CA TYR A 34 -29.02 21.09 -12.88
C TYR A 34 -28.99 21.51 -14.35
N GLN A 35 -27.94 21.15 -15.10
CA GLN A 35 -27.83 21.50 -16.52
C GLN A 35 -28.31 20.35 -17.42
N LEU A 36 -27.80 19.14 -17.18
CA LEU A 36 -28.19 17.95 -17.96
C LEU A 36 -29.52 17.34 -17.49
N GLN A 37 -29.95 17.68 -16.27
CA GLN A 37 -31.20 17.22 -15.65
C GLN A 37 -31.40 15.70 -15.73
N TRP A 38 -30.30 14.94 -15.58
CA TRP A 38 -30.35 13.50 -15.75
C TRP A 38 -31.31 12.85 -14.74
N PHE A 39 -32.04 11.82 -15.18
CA PHE A 39 -33.08 11.06 -14.47
C PHE A 39 -34.36 11.83 -14.13
N ARG A 40 -34.29 13.10 -13.74
CA ARG A 40 -35.47 13.90 -13.37
C ARG A 40 -35.23 15.38 -13.58
N ASP A 41 -36.18 16.01 -14.26
CA ASP A 41 -36.18 17.46 -14.46
C ASP A 41 -36.17 18.21 -13.12
N VAL A 42 -35.45 19.33 -13.09
CA VAL A 42 -35.50 20.27 -11.97
C VAL A 42 -36.61 21.26 -12.28
N ASP A 43 -37.62 21.34 -11.42
CA ASP A 43 -38.56 22.46 -11.46
C ASP A 43 -37.77 23.78 -11.31
N PRO A 44 -37.97 24.78 -12.18
CA PRO A 44 -37.29 26.07 -12.11
C PRO A 44 -37.31 26.70 -10.70
N ALA A 45 -38.35 26.47 -9.90
CA ALA A 45 -38.45 26.95 -8.52
C ALA A 45 -37.39 26.37 -7.57
N TYR A 46 -36.78 25.23 -7.91
CA TYR A 46 -35.73 24.56 -7.14
C TYR A 46 -34.34 24.68 -7.77
N PHE A 47 -34.18 25.50 -8.80
CA PHE A 47 -32.87 25.82 -9.36
C PHE A 47 -32.08 26.65 -8.36
N THR A 48 -30.85 26.24 -8.07
CA THR A 48 -29.96 26.95 -7.13
C THR A 48 -28.56 27.01 -7.70
N THR A 49 -27.73 27.92 -7.21
CA THR A 49 -26.32 28.01 -7.60
C THR A 49 -25.49 26.91 -6.93
N PHE A 50 -24.24 26.74 -7.34
CA PHE A 50 -23.35 25.73 -6.75
C PHE A 50 -22.90 26.07 -5.32
N LEU A 51 -22.90 27.36 -4.94
CA LEU A 51 -22.28 27.83 -3.70
C LEU A 51 -22.80 27.15 -2.41
N PRO A 52 -24.10 26.85 -2.25
CA PRO A 52 -24.62 26.12 -1.09
C PRO A 52 -24.11 24.68 -0.95
N TYR A 53 -23.55 24.09 -2.01
CA TYR A 53 -22.97 22.74 -2.00
C TYR A 53 -21.50 22.71 -1.59
N VAL A 54 -20.81 23.85 -1.56
CA VAL A 54 -19.39 23.92 -1.18
C VAL A 54 -19.14 23.42 0.26
N PRO A 55 -19.93 23.81 1.29
CA PRO A 55 -19.76 23.28 2.64
C PRO A 55 -19.92 21.75 2.71
N MET A 56 -20.80 21.20 1.86
CA MET A 56 -21.02 19.75 1.79
C MET A 56 -19.85 19.03 1.11
N ALA A 57 -19.32 19.60 0.02
CA ALA A 57 -18.11 19.09 -0.60
C ALA A 57 -16.91 19.10 0.38
N VAL A 58 -16.77 20.16 1.19
CA VAL A 58 -15.75 20.25 2.26
C VAL A 58 -15.99 19.17 3.32
N LEU A 59 -17.23 18.98 3.77
CA LEU A 59 -17.60 17.97 4.75
C LEU A 59 -17.28 16.56 4.23
N GLN A 60 -17.72 16.23 3.02
CA GLN A 60 -17.48 14.94 2.39
C GLN A 60 -15.99 14.68 2.15
N ALA A 61 -15.23 15.69 1.71
CA ALA A 61 -13.78 15.60 1.60
C ALA A 61 -13.15 15.29 2.96
N THR A 62 -13.55 16.02 4.01
CA THR A 62 -13.00 15.83 5.36
C THR A 62 -13.28 14.42 5.88
N LEU A 63 -14.53 13.95 5.79
CA LEU A 63 -14.93 12.61 6.23
C LEU A 63 -14.20 11.51 5.46
N THR A 64 -14.09 11.64 4.15
CA THR A 64 -13.39 10.66 3.29
C THR A 64 -11.90 10.59 3.62
N LEU A 65 -11.24 11.74 3.80
CA LEU A 65 -9.81 11.78 4.17
C LEU A 65 -9.55 11.19 5.55
N ILE A 66 -10.43 11.43 6.52
CA ILE A 66 -10.34 10.80 7.85
C ILE A 66 -10.49 9.29 7.71
N ALA A 67 -11.50 8.81 6.98
CA ALA A 67 -11.71 7.38 6.75
C ALA A 67 -10.48 6.73 6.09
N PHE A 68 -9.92 7.35 5.04
CA PHE A 68 -8.69 6.87 4.39
C PHE A 68 -7.48 6.85 5.32
N GLY A 69 -7.38 7.83 6.23
CA GLY A 69 -6.33 7.87 7.26
C GLY A 69 -6.44 6.71 8.25
N LEU A 70 -7.66 6.39 8.70
CA LEU A 70 -7.95 5.31 9.65
C LEU A 70 -7.76 3.91 9.02
N GLU A 71 -8.22 3.73 7.78
CA GLU A 71 -8.05 2.48 7.02
C GLU A 71 -6.61 2.27 6.54
N GLY A 72 -5.77 3.31 6.64
CA GLY A 72 -4.39 3.26 6.21
C GLY A 72 -4.22 3.25 4.69
N VAL A 73 -5.22 3.73 3.94
CA VAL A 73 -5.18 3.86 2.47
C VAL A 73 -4.01 4.73 2.03
N PHE A 74 -3.64 5.74 2.83
CA PHE A 74 -2.49 6.61 2.55
C PHE A 74 -1.14 6.02 2.95
N ARG A 75 -1.10 4.85 3.60
CA ARG A 75 0.16 4.19 3.98
C ARG A 75 0.65 3.39 2.76
N PRO A 76 1.72 3.81 2.08
CA PRO A 76 2.23 3.07 0.95
C PRO A 76 2.76 1.71 1.42
N ARG A 77 1.95 0.66 1.29
CA ARG A 77 2.34 -0.72 1.54
C ARG A 77 2.93 -1.30 0.25
N ARG A 78 4.23 -1.60 0.26
CA ARG A 78 4.86 -2.36 -0.82
C ARG A 78 4.19 -3.74 -0.89
N GLY A 79 3.63 -4.09 -2.05
CA GLY A 79 2.96 -5.37 -2.27
C GLY A 79 1.47 -5.40 -1.92
N ALA A 80 0.85 -4.27 -1.54
CA ALA A 80 -0.61 -4.21 -1.47
C ALA A 80 -1.22 -4.46 -2.85
N SER A 81 -2.29 -5.27 -2.89
CA SER A 81 -2.99 -5.52 -4.14
C SER A 81 -3.80 -4.29 -4.56
N LEU A 82 -4.03 -4.13 -5.86
CA LEU A 82 -4.93 -3.10 -6.36
C LEU A 82 -6.35 -3.29 -5.80
N ALA A 83 -6.75 -4.54 -5.54
CA ALA A 83 -8.04 -4.86 -4.96
C ALA A 83 -8.18 -4.32 -3.52
N ASP A 84 -7.14 -4.44 -2.69
CA ASP A 84 -7.16 -3.89 -1.33
C ASP A 84 -7.28 -2.36 -1.34
N GLU A 85 -6.59 -1.72 -2.28
CA GLU A 85 -6.65 -0.27 -2.42
C GLU A 85 -8.01 0.20 -2.92
N ILE A 86 -8.60 -0.48 -3.91
CA ILE A 86 -9.96 -0.21 -4.39
C ILE A 86 -10.98 -0.43 -3.28
N TYR A 87 -10.84 -1.51 -2.52
CA TYR A 87 -11.72 -1.81 -1.40
C TYR A 87 -11.69 -0.71 -0.34
N GLY A 88 -10.49 -0.24 0.04
CA GLY A 88 -10.35 0.88 0.97
C GLY A 88 -10.94 2.19 0.42
N VAL A 89 -10.82 2.45 -0.89
CA VAL A 89 -11.45 3.61 -1.51
C VAL A 89 -12.98 3.52 -1.44
N ILE A 90 -13.55 2.37 -1.80
CA ILE A 90 -15.01 2.15 -1.76
C ILE A 90 -15.51 2.29 -0.33
N ASN A 91 -14.85 1.63 0.63
CA ASN A 91 -15.27 1.65 2.03
C ASN A 91 -15.17 3.06 2.63
N GLY A 92 -14.06 3.77 2.41
CA GLY A 92 -13.88 5.12 2.95
C GLY A 92 -14.84 6.15 2.34
N VAL A 93 -15.06 6.12 1.03
CA VAL A 93 -16.02 7.03 0.36
C VAL A 93 -17.46 6.71 0.78
N THR A 94 -17.82 5.43 0.89
CA THR A 94 -19.15 5.00 1.33
C THR A 94 -19.38 5.39 2.79
N THR A 95 -18.38 5.20 3.66
CA THR A 95 -18.45 5.60 5.07
C THR A 95 -18.64 7.11 5.20
N GLY A 96 -17.87 7.90 4.45
CA GLY A 96 -18.02 9.35 4.40
C GLY A 96 -19.43 9.76 3.98
N PHE A 97 -19.94 9.17 2.89
CA PHE A 97 -21.28 9.42 2.38
C PHE A 97 -22.38 9.06 3.40
N VAL A 98 -22.29 7.91 4.06
CA VAL A 98 -23.27 7.49 5.07
C VAL A 98 -23.30 8.45 6.25
N ILE A 99 -22.13 8.88 6.73
CA ILE A 99 -22.02 9.86 7.82
C ILE A 99 -22.55 11.22 7.38
N GLU A 100 -22.22 11.68 6.17
CA GLU A 100 -22.73 12.92 5.61
C GLU A 100 -24.26 12.92 5.55
N VAL A 101 -24.87 11.86 4.97
CA VAL A 101 -26.33 11.71 4.90
C VAL A 101 -26.96 11.67 6.29
N PHE A 102 -26.32 10.99 7.25
CA PHE A 102 -26.79 10.97 8.64
C PHE A 102 -26.80 12.37 9.24
N ILE A 103 -25.72 13.16 9.10
CA ILE A 103 -25.65 14.54 9.59
C ILE A 103 -26.74 15.41 8.93
N LEU A 104 -26.89 15.30 7.61
CA LEU A 104 -27.88 16.07 6.84
C LEU A 104 -29.32 15.73 7.21
N PHE A 105 -29.59 14.48 7.61
CA PHE A 105 -30.91 14.06 8.07
C PHE A 105 -31.35 14.80 9.35
N PHE A 106 -30.43 15.03 10.29
CA PHE A 106 -30.71 15.73 11.55
C PHE A 106 -30.68 17.25 11.40
N TRP A 107 -29.66 17.79 10.71
CA TRP A 107 -29.52 19.23 10.53
C TRP A 107 -30.64 19.79 9.63
N ARG A 108 -31.15 18.98 8.69
CA ARG A 108 -32.16 19.39 7.70
C ARG A 108 -31.86 20.73 7.03
N PRO A 109 -30.65 20.93 6.48
CA PRO A 109 -30.39 22.13 5.71
C PRO A 109 -31.38 22.21 4.54
N LEU A 110 -31.79 23.42 4.17
CA LEU A 110 -32.60 23.69 2.97
C LEU A 110 -31.74 23.45 1.72
N VAL A 111 -31.42 22.18 1.46
CA VAL A 111 -30.70 21.73 0.26
C VAL A 111 -31.70 21.11 -0.69
N TYR A 112 -31.78 21.70 -1.88
CA TYR A 112 -32.88 21.48 -2.81
C TYR A 112 -32.83 20.12 -3.51
N SER A 113 -31.65 19.53 -3.73
CA SER A 113 -31.56 18.23 -4.39
C SER A 113 -30.62 17.23 -3.73
N ARG A 114 -31.21 16.13 -3.25
CA ARG A 114 -30.49 14.97 -2.69
C ARG A 114 -29.76 14.12 -3.74
N LEU A 115 -30.17 14.21 -5.00
CA LEU A 115 -29.55 13.46 -6.10
C LEU A 115 -28.10 13.88 -6.37
N ILE A 116 -27.71 15.11 -6.03
CA ILE A 116 -26.32 15.56 -6.14
C ILE A 116 -25.40 14.69 -5.31
N PHE A 117 -25.78 14.31 -4.09
CA PHE A 117 -24.93 13.49 -3.24
C PHE A 117 -24.71 12.09 -3.84
N VAL A 118 -25.72 11.54 -4.50
CA VAL A 118 -25.60 10.24 -5.19
C VAL A 118 -24.64 10.36 -6.38
N TYR A 119 -24.80 11.37 -7.23
CA TYR A 119 -23.90 11.58 -8.36
C TYR A 119 -22.47 11.90 -7.91
N ALA A 120 -22.31 12.78 -6.92
CA ALA A 120 -21.02 13.16 -6.37
C ALA A 120 -20.31 11.94 -5.81
N THR A 121 -20.99 11.11 -5.00
CA THR A 121 -20.38 9.91 -4.42
C THR A 121 -19.93 8.93 -5.49
N ALA A 122 -20.77 8.67 -6.51
CA ALA A 122 -20.39 7.79 -7.62
C ALA A 122 -19.18 8.33 -8.41
N LEU A 123 -19.15 9.63 -8.68
CA LEU A 123 -18.03 10.28 -9.37
C LEU A 123 -16.76 10.31 -8.52
N ILE A 124 -16.87 10.53 -7.21
CA ILE A 124 -15.74 10.48 -6.26
C ILE A 124 -15.11 9.09 -6.31
N MET A 125 -15.91 8.02 -6.18
CA MET A 125 -15.40 6.65 -6.27
C MET A 125 -14.68 6.43 -7.60
N LEU A 126 -15.31 6.78 -8.72
CA LEU A 126 -14.74 6.60 -10.05
C LEU A 126 -13.40 7.35 -10.22
N PHE A 127 -13.36 8.63 -9.85
CA PHE A 127 -12.17 9.47 -10.02
C PHE A 127 -11.02 9.05 -9.12
N ILE A 128 -11.28 8.73 -7.86
CA ILE A 128 -10.23 8.30 -6.93
C ILE A 128 -9.69 6.94 -7.36
N ILE A 129 -10.54 5.98 -7.75
CA ILE A 129 -10.08 4.67 -8.27
C ILE A 129 -9.18 4.87 -9.50
N LEU A 130 -9.61 5.69 -10.46
CA LEU A 130 -8.82 5.98 -11.66
C LEU A 130 -7.47 6.64 -11.28
N ALA A 131 -7.47 7.58 -10.35
CA ALA A 131 -6.26 8.21 -9.84
C ALA A 131 -5.31 7.21 -9.17
N ARG A 132 -5.82 6.20 -8.46
CA ARG A 132 -4.98 5.11 -7.89
C ARG A 132 -4.33 4.27 -8.97
N VAL A 133 -5.07 3.90 -10.01
CA VAL A 133 -4.53 3.16 -11.14
C VAL A 133 -3.41 3.97 -11.81
N VAL A 134 -3.66 5.25 -12.11
CA VAL A 134 -2.65 6.15 -12.70
C VAL A 134 -1.43 6.28 -11.80
N ARG A 135 -1.61 6.52 -10.50
CA ARG A 135 -0.52 6.61 -9.51
C ARG A 135 0.34 5.34 -9.51
N ARG A 136 -0.29 4.17 -9.52
CA ARG A 136 0.42 2.87 -9.51
C ARG A 136 1.21 2.67 -10.80
N SER A 137 0.63 2.99 -11.95
CA SER A 137 1.31 2.93 -13.26
C SER A 137 2.52 3.88 -13.32
N VAL A 138 2.36 5.13 -12.88
CA VAL A 138 3.46 6.11 -12.85
C VAL A 138 4.59 5.64 -11.93
N LEU A 139 4.27 5.13 -10.74
CA LEU A 139 5.29 4.62 -9.82
C LEU A 139 6.00 3.37 -10.32
N SER A 140 5.27 2.47 -10.97
CA SER A 140 5.85 1.28 -11.59
C SER A 140 6.88 1.68 -12.67
N GLN A 141 6.54 2.67 -13.52
CA GLN A 141 7.46 3.19 -14.53
C GLN A 141 8.67 3.92 -13.92
N LEU A 142 8.49 4.74 -12.88
CA LEU A 142 9.61 5.41 -12.21
C LEU A 142 10.57 4.40 -11.57
N ARG A 143 10.03 3.35 -10.95
CA ARG A 143 10.81 2.28 -10.31
C ARG A 143 11.52 1.40 -11.33
N SER A 144 10.92 1.11 -12.47
CA SER A 144 11.60 0.36 -13.54
C SER A 144 12.81 1.12 -14.13
N HIS A 145 12.84 2.45 -13.99
CA HIS A 145 13.96 3.31 -14.35
C HIS A 145 14.94 3.58 -13.18
N GLY A 146 14.87 2.82 -12.08
CA GLY A 146 15.82 2.95 -10.97
C GLY A 146 15.49 4.03 -9.94
N THR A 147 14.33 4.69 -10.03
CA THR A 147 14.00 5.80 -9.11
C THR A 147 13.30 5.31 -7.85
N GLY A 148 13.83 5.67 -6.68
CA GLY A 148 13.22 5.39 -5.38
C GLY A 148 13.17 3.90 -5.04
N LEU A 149 14.19 3.16 -5.48
CA LEU A 149 14.43 1.78 -5.10
C LEU A 149 15.15 1.72 -3.75
N ASP A 150 14.79 0.75 -2.92
CA ASP A 150 15.62 0.34 -1.79
C ASP A 150 16.53 -0.81 -2.24
N ARG A 151 17.81 -0.70 -1.92
CA ARG A 151 18.83 -1.68 -2.25
C ARG A 151 18.78 -2.82 -1.24
N VAL A 152 18.52 -4.01 -1.73
CA VAL A 152 18.25 -5.19 -0.91
C VAL A 152 19.35 -6.22 -1.07
N LEU A 153 19.81 -6.73 0.06
CA LEU A 153 20.67 -7.91 0.15
C LEU A 153 19.86 -9.10 0.67
N ILE A 154 20.04 -10.28 0.07
CA ILE A 154 19.34 -11.50 0.46
C ILE A 154 20.29 -12.44 1.19
N VAL A 155 19.88 -12.92 2.35
CA VAL A 155 20.61 -13.94 3.14
C VAL A 155 19.91 -15.27 2.97
N GLY A 156 20.65 -16.25 2.45
CA GLY A 156 20.15 -17.56 2.05
C GLY A 156 19.65 -17.55 0.61
N ALA A 157 20.17 -18.46 -0.21
CA ALA A 157 19.80 -18.62 -1.62
C ALA A 157 19.28 -20.03 -1.93
N GLU A 158 18.62 -20.65 -0.94
CA GLU A 158 17.83 -21.87 -1.14
C GLU A 158 16.48 -21.56 -1.77
N ASN A 159 15.53 -22.50 -1.70
CA ASN A 159 14.22 -22.39 -2.35
C ASN A 159 13.48 -21.10 -1.98
N VAL A 160 13.50 -20.71 -0.70
CA VAL A 160 12.82 -19.49 -0.22
C VAL A 160 13.52 -18.24 -0.76
N GLY A 161 14.86 -18.16 -0.63
CA GLY A 161 15.68 -17.08 -1.16
C GLY A 161 15.51 -16.87 -2.66
N LEU A 162 15.53 -17.96 -3.45
CA LEU A 162 15.28 -17.94 -4.89
C LEU A 162 13.88 -17.44 -5.25
N THR A 163 12.88 -17.85 -4.48
CA THR A 163 11.49 -17.42 -4.69
C THR A 163 11.35 -15.92 -4.42
N VAL A 164 11.90 -15.43 -3.31
CA VAL A 164 11.92 -14.00 -2.98
C VAL A 164 12.63 -13.21 -4.08
N MET A 165 13.84 -13.63 -4.45
CA MET A 165 14.61 -13.05 -5.55
C MET A 165 13.79 -12.91 -6.83
N ARG A 166 13.14 -13.99 -7.28
CA ARG A 166 12.30 -14.00 -8.49
C ARG A 166 11.08 -13.08 -8.37
N ASN A 167 10.42 -13.06 -7.22
CA ASN A 167 9.26 -12.20 -6.99
C ASN A 167 9.61 -10.70 -7.00
N LEU A 168 10.74 -10.33 -6.40
CA LEU A 168 11.23 -8.95 -6.41
C LEU A 168 11.55 -8.47 -7.83
N ILE A 169 12.10 -9.36 -8.67
CA ILE A 169 12.28 -9.07 -10.10
C ILE A 169 10.96 -8.90 -10.82
N ALA A 170 10.02 -9.83 -10.61
CA ALA A 170 8.77 -9.88 -11.32
C ALA A 170 7.85 -8.69 -11.00
N GLN A 171 8.09 -8.02 -9.87
CA GLN A 171 7.28 -6.89 -9.40
C GLN A 171 8.14 -5.65 -9.14
N PRO A 172 8.61 -4.94 -10.19
CA PRO A 172 9.38 -3.69 -10.04
C PRO A 172 8.64 -2.62 -9.23
N GLU A 173 7.30 -2.67 -9.25
CA GLU A 173 6.42 -1.84 -8.44
C GLU A 173 6.62 -1.97 -6.94
N LEU A 174 7.30 -3.01 -6.44
CA LEU A 174 7.69 -3.08 -5.02
C LEU A 174 8.78 -2.07 -4.68
N GLY A 175 9.57 -1.63 -5.66
CA GLY A 175 10.63 -0.65 -5.47
C GLY A 175 11.84 -1.21 -4.74
N PHE A 176 12.24 -2.44 -5.08
CA PHE A 176 13.43 -3.09 -4.55
C PHE A 176 14.44 -3.35 -5.66
N GLU A 177 15.71 -3.10 -5.38
CA GLU A 177 16.85 -3.46 -6.23
C GLU A 177 17.64 -4.57 -5.52
N VAL A 178 17.66 -5.78 -6.07
CA VAL A 178 18.47 -6.87 -5.49
C VAL A 178 19.94 -6.65 -5.85
N VAL A 179 20.76 -6.26 -4.88
CA VAL A 179 22.20 -6.04 -5.05
C VAL A 179 22.94 -7.38 -5.20
N GLY A 180 22.49 -8.38 -4.46
CA GLY A 180 23.07 -9.72 -4.48
C GLY A 180 22.52 -10.58 -3.36
N PHE A 181 23.20 -11.71 -3.12
CA PHE A 181 22.89 -12.60 -2.03
C PHE A 181 24.16 -13.13 -1.34
N VAL A 182 24.00 -13.58 -0.10
CA VAL A 182 25.00 -14.34 0.66
C VAL A 182 24.44 -15.69 1.06
N ASP A 183 25.28 -16.72 1.03
CA ASP A 183 24.92 -18.09 1.41
C ASP A 183 26.15 -18.79 1.97
N ASP A 184 25.98 -19.51 3.09
CA ASP A 184 27.10 -20.22 3.73
C ASP A 184 27.47 -21.52 3.01
N ASN A 185 26.61 -22.02 2.10
CA ASN A 185 27.00 -23.09 1.21
C ASN A 185 28.05 -22.58 0.22
N PRO A 186 29.28 -23.13 0.20
CA PRO A 186 30.37 -22.61 -0.63
C PRO A 186 30.05 -22.58 -2.12
N MET A 187 29.29 -23.56 -2.62
CA MET A 187 28.89 -23.62 -4.03
C MET A 187 27.97 -22.46 -4.41
N ARG A 188 27.02 -22.10 -3.52
CA ARG A 188 26.06 -21.02 -3.76
C ARG A 188 26.67 -19.65 -3.47
N GLY A 189 27.38 -19.51 -2.36
CA GLY A 189 27.99 -18.24 -1.92
C GLY A 189 29.09 -17.71 -2.84
N GLN A 190 29.62 -18.54 -3.74
CA GLN A 190 30.69 -18.15 -4.69
C GLN A 190 30.23 -18.07 -6.15
N THR A 191 29.04 -18.59 -6.48
CA THR A 191 28.57 -18.69 -7.87
C THR A 191 27.32 -17.85 -8.07
N ASN A 192 27.35 -16.94 -9.05
CA ASN A 192 26.18 -16.15 -9.42
C ASN A 192 25.01 -17.05 -9.85
N ILE A 193 23.80 -16.69 -9.43
CA ILE A 193 22.58 -17.40 -9.82
C ILE A 193 21.85 -16.55 -10.86
N GLY A 194 22.01 -16.90 -12.14
CA GLY A 194 21.46 -16.09 -13.24
C GLY A 194 22.02 -14.66 -13.20
N ARG A 195 21.16 -13.68 -12.91
CA ARG A 195 21.55 -12.26 -12.78
C ARG A 195 21.87 -11.80 -11.36
N PHE A 196 21.76 -12.69 -10.38
CA PHE A 196 22.02 -12.36 -8.97
C PHE A 196 23.48 -12.62 -8.61
N ARG A 197 24.15 -11.59 -8.09
CA ARG A 197 25.55 -11.65 -7.70
C ARG A 197 25.70 -12.39 -6.36
N ALA A 198 26.55 -13.40 -6.31
CA ALA A 198 26.96 -14.05 -5.07
C ALA A 198 28.03 -13.19 -4.39
N LEU A 199 27.80 -12.76 -3.16
CA LEU A 199 28.68 -11.85 -2.41
C LEU A 199 29.56 -12.56 -1.38
N GLY A 200 29.45 -13.89 -1.29
CA GLY A 200 30.16 -14.71 -0.33
C GLY A 200 29.22 -15.35 0.70
N ASN A 201 29.80 -15.64 1.86
CA ASN A 201 29.10 -16.22 3.00
C ASN A 201 28.58 -15.12 3.96
N THR A 202 27.89 -15.54 5.01
CA THR A 202 27.34 -14.61 6.01
C THR A 202 28.41 -13.90 6.86
N ASP A 203 29.63 -14.45 6.97
CA ASP A 203 30.74 -13.80 7.68
C ASP A 203 31.19 -12.49 7.02
N ARG A 204 31.00 -12.35 5.69
CA ARG A 204 31.30 -11.12 4.95
C ARG A 204 30.22 -10.06 5.09
N LEU A 205 29.09 -10.38 5.71
CA LEU A 205 27.95 -9.47 5.83
C LEU A 205 28.34 -8.10 6.43
N PRO A 206 29.16 -7.99 7.49
CA PRO A 206 29.59 -6.68 8.01
C PRO A 206 30.35 -5.83 6.98
N GLN A 207 31.19 -6.46 6.15
CA GLN A 207 31.95 -5.79 5.10
C GLN A 207 31.01 -5.33 3.99
N ILE A 208 30.11 -6.22 3.54
CA ILE A 208 29.14 -5.93 2.49
C ILE A 208 28.23 -4.77 2.89
N LEU A 209 27.72 -4.74 4.12
CA LEU A 209 26.86 -3.64 4.60
C LEU A 209 27.61 -2.30 4.71
N ALA A 210 28.94 -2.32 4.79
CA ALA A 210 29.77 -1.10 4.83
C ALA A 210 30.20 -0.64 3.43
N GLU A 211 30.48 -1.58 2.53
CA GLU A 211 30.98 -1.31 1.17
C GLU A 211 29.84 -1.07 0.17
N GLU A 212 28.77 -1.84 0.28
CA GLU A 212 27.59 -1.72 -0.57
C GLU A 212 26.56 -0.87 0.17
N ALA A 213 25.98 0.13 -0.51
CA ALA A 213 24.87 0.92 0.05
C ALA A 213 23.61 0.04 0.11
N ILE A 214 23.46 -0.75 1.17
CA ILE A 214 22.32 -1.63 1.41
C ILE A 214 21.32 -0.91 2.33
N ASP A 215 20.07 -0.79 1.88
CA ASP A 215 18.98 -0.22 2.67
C ASP A 215 18.27 -1.30 3.51
N GLU A 216 18.11 -2.49 2.94
CA GLU A 216 17.41 -3.60 3.59
C GLU A 216 18.10 -4.96 3.40
N VAL A 217 17.97 -5.83 4.40
CA VAL A 217 18.43 -7.22 4.35
C VAL A 217 17.24 -8.16 4.52
N ILE A 218 17.00 -9.03 3.53
CA ILE A 218 15.97 -10.06 3.62
C ILE A 218 16.61 -11.39 4.03
N VAL A 219 16.24 -11.88 5.20
CA VAL A 219 16.69 -13.15 5.76
C VAL A 219 15.71 -14.25 5.38
N THR A 220 16.18 -15.23 4.61
CA THR A 220 15.39 -16.39 4.15
C THR A 220 15.90 -17.71 4.72
N LEU A 221 16.72 -17.62 5.77
CA LEU A 221 17.24 -18.78 6.50
C LEU A 221 16.10 -19.54 7.19
N PRO A 222 16.19 -20.88 7.26
CA PRO A 222 15.24 -21.70 7.99
C PRO A 222 15.28 -21.41 9.50
N TRP A 223 14.15 -21.65 10.18
CA TRP A 223 13.99 -21.29 11.60
C TRP A 223 14.87 -22.09 12.56
N ASN A 224 15.36 -23.26 12.15
CA ASN A 224 16.37 -24.02 12.89
C ASN A 224 17.69 -23.25 13.03
N GLU A 225 17.95 -22.24 12.20
CA GLU A 225 19.08 -21.32 12.30
C GLU A 225 18.73 -20.04 13.09
N ARG A 226 17.76 -20.09 14.01
CA ARG A 226 17.28 -18.94 14.81
C ARG A 226 18.40 -18.06 15.36
N ARG A 227 19.47 -18.68 15.90
CA ARG A 227 20.60 -17.93 16.46
C ARG A 227 21.26 -17.03 15.41
N LYS A 228 21.54 -17.58 14.23
CA LYS A 228 22.12 -16.84 13.11
C LYS A 228 21.16 -15.75 12.61
N ILE A 229 19.86 -16.03 12.53
CA ILE A 229 18.85 -15.01 12.18
C ILE A 229 18.92 -13.82 13.15
N LEU A 230 18.96 -14.07 14.46
CA LEU A 230 19.06 -13.03 15.48
C LEU A 230 20.39 -12.26 15.38
N ASP A 231 21.50 -12.94 15.14
CA ASP A 231 22.82 -12.30 14.97
C ASP A 231 22.82 -11.35 13.77
N ILE A 232 22.22 -11.78 12.65
CA ILE A 232 22.07 -10.96 11.44
C ILE A 232 21.15 -9.76 11.68
N VAL A 233 20.00 -9.96 12.35
CA VAL A 233 19.08 -8.88 12.71
C VAL A 233 19.78 -7.83 13.58
N ASN A 234 20.55 -8.28 14.58
CA ASN A 234 21.33 -7.41 15.45
C ASN A 234 22.43 -6.65 14.70
N LEU A 235 23.11 -7.31 13.75
CA LEU A 235 24.10 -6.67 12.90
C LEU A 235 23.46 -5.58 12.03
N CYS A 236 22.33 -5.87 11.39
CA CYS A 236 21.59 -4.90 10.56
C CYS A 236 21.19 -3.67 11.39
N ALA A 237 20.67 -3.89 12.60
CA ALA A 237 20.29 -2.81 13.51
C ALA A 237 21.48 -1.90 13.87
N ARG A 238 22.68 -2.47 14.09
CA ARG A 238 23.90 -1.70 14.38
C ARG A 238 24.39 -0.91 13.16
N SER A 239 24.19 -1.43 11.96
CA SER A 239 24.58 -0.79 10.70
C SER A 239 23.52 0.16 10.13
N ASN A 240 22.42 0.41 10.86
CA ASN A 240 21.28 1.22 10.40
C ASN A 240 20.64 0.70 9.09
N VAL A 241 20.63 -0.62 8.92
CA VAL A 241 20.03 -1.35 7.79
C VAL A 241 18.78 -2.05 8.29
N GLN A 242 17.69 -2.03 7.52
CA GLN A 242 16.42 -2.61 7.97
C GLN A 242 16.38 -4.13 7.70
N PRO A 243 16.28 -4.99 8.74
CA PRO A 243 16.13 -6.43 8.53
C PRO A 243 14.67 -6.81 8.26
N ARG A 244 14.45 -7.74 7.32
CA ARG A 244 13.17 -8.41 7.08
C ARG A 244 13.37 -9.92 7.12
N VAL A 245 12.67 -10.62 8.00
CA VAL A 245 12.75 -12.09 8.09
C VAL A 245 11.54 -12.69 7.38
N VAL A 246 11.78 -13.61 6.45
CA VAL A 246 10.69 -14.36 5.80
C VAL A 246 10.22 -15.47 6.76
N PRO A 247 8.94 -15.47 7.16
CA PRO A 247 8.42 -16.49 8.07
C PRO A 247 8.33 -17.85 7.35
N ASP A 248 8.65 -18.92 8.09
CA ASP A 248 8.41 -20.28 7.62
C ASP A 248 6.92 -20.62 7.76
N LEU A 249 6.26 -20.84 6.62
CA LEU A 249 4.82 -21.07 6.54
C LEU A 249 4.39 -22.38 7.22
N PHE A 250 5.29 -23.37 7.37
CA PHE A 250 4.96 -24.64 8.03
C PHE A 250 4.53 -24.46 9.50
N GLN A 251 4.99 -23.40 10.19
CA GLN A 251 4.58 -23.12 11.58
C GLN A 251 3.31 -22.28 11.72
N ILE A 252 2.93 -21.46 10.73
CA ILE A 252 1.65 -20.71 10.82
C ILE A 252 0.48 -21.69 10.86
N SER A 253 0.59 -22.82 10.14
CA SER A 253 -0.39 -23.91 10.19
C SER A 253 -0.43 -24.56 11.59
N LEU A 254 0.72 -24.91 12.17
CA LEU A 254 0.82 -25.52 13.51
C LEU A 254 0.33 -24.60 14.63
N SER A 255 0.45 -23.28 14.48
CA SER A 255 -0.02 -22.29 15.45
C SER A 255 -1.55 -22.15 15.49
N MET A 256 -2.23 -22.55 14.41
CA MET A 256 -3.69 -22.54 14.29
C MET A 256 -4.33 -23.91 14.52
N VAL A 257 -3.55 -24.93 14.87
CA VAL A 257 -4.11 -26.21 15.33
C VAL A 257 -4.51 -26.03 16.79
N ASP A 258 -5.81 -25.88 17.00
CA ASP A 258 -6.45 -25.92 18.32
C ASP A 258 -6.14 -27.27 18.96
N MET A 259 -5.17 -27.31 19.89
CA MET A 259 -4.81 -28.53 20.62
C MET A 259 -6.01 -28.96 21.45
N ARG A 260 -6.75 -29.95 20.96
CA ARG A 260 -7.82 -30.57 21.74
C ARG A 260 -7.22 -31.62 22.67
N ASP A 261 -7.38 -31.38 23.96
CA ASP A 261 -7.07 -32.35 24.99
C ASP A 261 -8.09 -33.50 24.93
N VAL A 262 -7.61 -34.70 24.59
CA VAL A 262 -8.39 -35.93 24.71
C VAL A 262 -7.68 -36.79 25.76
N ALA A 263 -8.26 -36.81 26.97
CA ALA A 263 -7.83 -37.65 28.07
C ALA A 263 -6.37 -37.43 28.55
N GLY A 264 -5.89 -36.19 28.58
CA GLY A 264 -4.59 -35.82 29.15
C GLY A 264 -3.39 -36.15 28.26
N ILE A 265 -3.64 -36.52 27.00
CA ILE A 265 -2.59 -36.77 26.01
C ILE A 265 -2.73 -35.70 24.92
N PRO A 266 -1.76 -34.78 24.78
CA PRO A 266 -1.80 -33.81 23.69
C PRO A 266 -1.59 -34.55 22.36
N MET A 267 -2.56 -34.43 21.45
CA MET A 267 -2.52 -34.97 20.09
C MET A 267 -2.49 -33.82 19.08
N LEU A 268 -1.80 -34.05 17.96
CA LEU A 268 -1.79 -33.18 16.77
C LEU A 268 -3.00 -33.45 15.88
#